data_AF-J3LDE1-F1
#
_entry.id   AF-J3LDE1-F1
#
_cell.length_a   1.000
_cell.length_b   1.000
_cell.length_c   1.000
_cell.angle_alpha   90.00
_cell.angle_beta   90.00
_cell.angle_gamma   90.00
#
_symmetry.space_group_name_H-M   'P 1'
#
loop_
_entity.id
_entity.type
_entity.pdbx_description
1 polymer ?
#
loop_
_entity_poly.entity_id
_entity_poly.type
_entity_poly.pdbx_seq_one_letter_code
_entity_poly.pdbx_strand_id
1 'polypeptide(L)'
;MWPLHVMARTEWRVADLVAAAVELYVREGRRPLLPSADPTAFGLHFSQFSLQSLGPEEKLTELGSRSFFLCPKNAAAAAATVSSGEGAGGLSGDEEANSAKKPNVLAPWLGLIRFCPLL
;
A
#
# COMPACT_ATOMS: atom_id res chain seq x y z
N MET A 1 4.30 15.77 -12.19
CA MET A 1 4.89 15.62 -10.83
C MET A 1 6.14 14.76 -10.99
N TRP A 2 7.31 15.22 -10.54
CA TRP A 2 8.56 14.47 -10.73
C TRP A 2 8.67 13.24 -9.82
N PRO A 3 9.42 12.18 -10.16
CA PRO A 3 9.69 11.08 -9.25
C PRO A 3 10.45 11.55 -7.99
N LEU A 4 10.18 10.90 -6.86
CA LEU A 4 11.03 11.05 -5.66
C LEU A 4 12.33 10.29 -5.88
N HIS A 5 13.45 10.95 -5.57
CA HIS A 5 14.77 10.34 -5.66
C HIS A 5 15.29 10.11 -4.25
N VAL A 6 15.45 8.85 -3.87
CA VAL A 6 15.96 8.45 -2.56
C VAL A 6 17.32 7.78 -2.77
N MET A 7 18.33 8.25 -2.03
CA MET A 7 19.63 7.56 -1.99
C MET A 7 19.54 6.38 -1.04
N ALA A 8 19.36 5.19 -1.60
CA ALA A 8 19.35 3.95 -0.85
C ALA A 8 20.76 3.37 -0.70
N ARG A 9 21.03 2.78 0.47
CA ARG A 9 22.25 2.01 0.72
C ARG A 9 22.03 0.52 0.34
N THR A 10 23.10 -0.27 0.23
CA THR A 10 23.06 -1.64 -0.34
C THR A 10 22.45 -2.70 0.59
N GLU A 11 22.42 -2.43 1.88
CA GLU A 11 21.86 -3.22 2.97
C GLU A 11 20.41 -2.85 3.32
N TRP A 12 19.86 -1.80 2.68
CA TRP A 12 18.49 -1.38 2.89
C TRP A 12 17.48 -2.41 2.44
N ARG A 13 16.43 -2.51 3.25
CA ARG A 13 15.23 -3.28 2.96
C ARG A 13 14.15 -2.39 2.40
N VAL A 14 13.08 -3.01 1.92
CA VAL A 14 11.89 -2.31 1.44
C VAL A 14 11.32 -1.37 2.50
N ALA A 15 11.28 -1.79 3.77
CA ALA A 15 10.81 -0.95 4.87
C ALA A 15 11.61 0.35 5.02
N ASP A 16 12.94 0.28 4.90
CA ASP A 16 13.83 1.44 5.00
C ASP A 16 13.57 2.44 3.86
N LEU A 17 13.36 1.92 2.64
CA LEU A 17 13.04 2.76 1.49
C LEU A 17 11.69 3.44 1.64
N VAL A 18 10.67 2.73 2.13
CA VAL A 18 9.34 3.30 2.39
C VAL A 18 9.44 4.43 3.42
N ALA A 19 10.14 4.20 4.54
CA ALA A 19 10.35 5.21 5.57
C ALA A 19 11.05 6.46 5.01
N ALA A 20 12.16 6.28 4.31
CA ALA A 20 12.90 7.38 3.70
C ALA A 20 12.08 8.14 2.64
N ALA A 21 11.28 7.43 1.85
CA ALA A 21 10.43 8.05 0.83
C ALA A 21 9.31 8.89 1.45
N VAL A 22 8.64 8.40 2.49
CA VAL A 22 7.60 9.13 3.21
C VAL A 22 8.17 10.38 3.87
N GLU A 23 9.31 10.25 4.57
CA GLU A 23 9.99 11.38 5.18
C GLU A 23 10.36 12.45 4.15
N LEU A 24 10.96 12.04 3.02
CA LEU A 24 11.35 12.95 1.95
C LEU A 24 10.14 13.62 1.29
N TYR A 25 9.04 12.88 1.07
CA TYR A 25 7.79 13.42 0.54
C TYR A 25 7.24 14.55 1.43
N VAL A 26 7.20 14.31 2.74
CA VAL A 26 6.71 15.28 3.72
C VAL A 26 7.65 16.48 3.81
N ARG A 27 8.97 16.25 3.85
CA ARG A 27 9.99 17.30 3.90
C ARG A 27 9.97 18.21 2.68
N GLU A 28 9.80 17.65 1.49
CA GLU A 28 9.65 18.42 0.25
C GLU A 28 8.27 19.12 0.13
N GLY A 29 7.35 18.87 1.06
CA GLY A 29 6.02 19.47 1.06
C GLY A 29 5.20 19.10 -0.18
N ARG A 30 5.41 17.88 -0.72
CA ARG A 30 4.81 17.46 -1.99
C ARG A 30 3.27 17.41 -1.91
N ARG A 31 2.63 17.39 -3.08
CA ARG A 31 1.16 17.33 -3.21
C ARG A 31 0.77 16.20 -4.17
N PRO A 32 -0.34 15.48 -3.89
CA PRO A 32 -1.29 15.67 -2.78
C PRO A 32 -0.70 15.33 -1.39
N LEU A 33 -1.29 15.82 -0.30
CA LEU A 33 -0.81 15.47 1.05
C LEU A 33 -0.99 13.97 1.31
N LEU A 34 -0.01 13.36 1.99
CA LEU A 34 -0.14 11.97 2.42
C LEU A 34 -1.20 11.84 3.51
N PRO A 35 -1.98 10.74 3.53
CA PRO A 35 -2.99 10.51 4.55
C PRO A 35 -2.38 10.24 5.94
N SER A 36 -1.13 9.77 5.99
CA SER A 36 -0.37 9.52 7.21
C SER A 36 1.10 9.82 6.97
N ALA A 37 1.82 10.24 8.01
CA ALA A 37 3.28 10.32 8.02
C ALA A 37 3.93 9.01 8.51
N ASP A 38 3.13 8.04 8.94
CA ASP A 38 3.60 6.72 9.36
C ASP A 38 3.96 5.85 8.13
N PRO A 39 5.23 5.42 8.00
CA PRO A 39 5.67 4.53 6.92
C PRO A 39 4.90 3.20 6.85
N THR A 40 4.41 2.68 7.98
CA THR A 40 3.71 1.39 8.02
C THR A 40 2.35 1.43 7.31
N ALA A 41 1.80 2.63 7.14
CA ALA A 41 0.58 2.88 6.39
C ALA A 41 0.78 2.76 4.86
N PHE A 42 2.00 2.50 4.39
CA PHE A 42 2.34 2.40 2.97
C PHE A 42 3.00 1.07 2.63
N GLY A 43 2.78 0.65 1.38
CA GLY A 43 3.45 -0.46 0.74
C GLY A 43 4.20 0.00 -0.50
N LEU A 44 5.25 -0.74 -0.85
CA LEU A 44 6.02 -0.53 -2.06
C LEU A 44 5.57 -1.51 -3.13
N HIS A 45 5.32 -1.04 -4.35
CA HIS A 45 4.86 -1.86 -5.47
C HIS A 45 5.79 -1.67 -6.68
N PHE A 46 5.96 -2.72 -7.49
CA PHE A 46 6.66 -2.60 -8.77
C PHE A 46 5.92 -1.72 -9.78
N SER A 47 4.59 -1.68 -9.70
CA SER A 47 3.71 -0.91 -10.59
C SER A 47 2.45 -0.49 -9.86
N GLN A 48 1.81 0.59 -10.33
CA GLN A 48 0.48 1.02 -9.87
C GLN A 48 -0.62 -0.05 -10.10
N PHE A 49 -0.39 -1.01 -10.99
CA PHE A 49 -1.31 -2.12 -11.28
C PHE A 49 -0.99 -3.38 -10.48
N SER A 50 0.10 -3.41 -9.72
CA SER A 50 0.48 -4.57 -8.91
C SER A 50 -0.45 -4.69 -7.71
N LEU A 51 -1.21 -5.79 -7.66
CA LEU A 51 -2.11 -6.09 -6.54
C LEU A 51 -1.35 -6.38 -5.23
N GLN A 52 -0.11 -6.88 -5.33
CA GLN A 52 0.72 -7.27 -4.19
C GLN A 52 1.82 -6.24 -3.94
N SER A 53 1.97 -5.83 -2.67
CA SER A 53 3.11 -5.04 -2.21
C SER A 53 4.32 -5.94 -1.96
N LEU A 54 5.52 -5.40 -2.15
CA LEU A 54 6.77 -6.01 -1.73
C LEU A 54 6.80 -6.24 -0.22
N GLY A 55 7.44 -7.33 0.19
CA GLY A 55 7.66 -7.65 1.59
C GLY A 55 8.61 -6.63 2.24
N PRO A 56 8.31 -6.16 3.47
CA PRO A 56 9.12 -5.12 4.14
C PRO A 56 10.56 -5.56 4.40
N GLU A 57 10.79 -6.86 4.54
CA GLU A 57 12.09 -7.44 4.85
C GLU A 57 12.98 -7.74 3.63
N GLU A 58 12.44 -7.60 2.43
CA GLU A 58 13.18 -7.89 1.19
C GLU A 58 14.28 -6.85 0.95
N LYS A 59 15.44 -7.29 0.46
CA LYS A 59 16.57 -6.40 0.17
C LYS A 59 16.38 -5.70 -1.17
N LEU A 60 16.61 -4.39 -1.20
CA LEU A 60 16.47 -3.59 -2.42
C LEU A 60 17.39 -4.06 -3.55
N THR A 61 18.57 -4.58 -3.21
CA THR A 61 19.54 -5.06 -4.20
C THR A 61 19.03 -6.25 -5.01
N GLU A 62 18.18 -7.09 -4.41
CA GLU A 62 17.66 -8.34 -4.97
C GLU A 62 16.43 -8.13 -5.86
N LEU A 63 15.73 -7.00 -5.72
CA LEU A 63 14.48 -6.71 -6.44
C LEU A 63 14.63 -6.46 -7.95
N GLY A 64 15.86 -6.25 -8.44
CA GLY A 64 16.14 -5.98 -9.86
C GLY A 64 15.65 -4.62 -10.39
N SER A 65 14.67 -3.98 -9.75
CA SER A 65 14.19 -2.63 -10.06
C SER A 65 14.84 -1.58 -9.17
N ARG A 66 14.93 -0.35 -9.70
CA ARG A 66 15.28 0.86 -8.94
C ARG A 66 14.16 1.91 -8.98
N SER A 67 13.03 1.58 -9.60
CA SER A 67 11.84 2.42 -9.65
C SER A 67 10.67 1.65 -9.04
N PHE A 68 9.93 2.34 -8.18
CA PHE A 68 8.86 1.75 -7.38
C PHE A 68 7.74 2.75 -7.17
N PHE A 69 6.57 2.24 -6.82
CA PHE A 69 5.38 3.02 -6.51
C PHE A 69 5.07 2.89 -5.02
N LEU A 70 4.88 4.03 -4.35
CA LEU A 70 4.43 4.10 -2.96
C LEU A 70 2.90 4.14 -2.94
N CYS A 71 2.27 3.14 -2.34
CA CYS A 71 0.81 3.02 -2.28
C CYS A 71 0.35 2.95 -0.82
N PRO A 72 -0.77 3.59 -0.44
CA PRO A 72 -1.37 3.38 0.87
C PRO A 72 -1.78 1.91 1.05
N LYS A 73 -1.43 1.33 2.19
CA LYS A 73 -1.79 -0.03 2.56
C LYS A 73 -3.22 -0.01 3.09
N ASN A 74 -4.13 -0.71 2.43
CA ASN A 74 -5.47 -0.84 2.98
C ASN A 74 -5.40 -1.73 4.24
N ALA A 75 -6.13 -1.37 5.30
CA ALA A 75 -6.17 -2.17 6.53
C ALA A 75 -6.87 -3.54 6.33
N ALA A 76 -7.50 -3.78 5.17
CA ALA A 76 -8.26 -4.98 4.85
C ALA A 76 -7.40 -6.14 4.29
N ALA A 77 -6.23 -5.86 3.71
CA ALA A 77 -5.38 -6.85 3.04
C ALA A 77 -4.43 -7.58 4.00
N ALA A 78 -4.33 -7.12 5.26
CA ALA A 78 -3.54 -7.78 6.29
C ALA A 78 -4.13 -9.14 6.76
N ALA A 79 -5.35 -9.48 6.33
CA ALA A 79 -6.03 -10.73 6.72
C ALA A 79 -5.70 -11.95 5.82
N ALA A 80 -5.00 -11.78 4.70
CA ALA A 80 -4.81 -12.87 3.73
C ALA A 80 -3.55 -13.74 3.95
N THR A 81 -3.00 -13.76 5.17
CA THR A 81 -1.92 -14.69 5.55
C THR A 81 -2.30 -15.46 6.81
N VAL A 82 -3.29 -16.36 6.69
CA VAL A 82 -3.41 -17.51 7.58
C VAL A 82 -3.74 -18.77 6.77
N SER A 83 -3.13 -19.86 7.24
CA SER A 83 -2.99 -21.20 6.68
C SER A 83 -4.29 -21.93 6.29
N SER A 84 -4.13 -22.86 5.34
CA SER A 84 -5.02 -23.95 4.91
C SER A 84 -5.79 -24.68 6.02
N GLY A 85 -7.01 -25.11 5.71
CA GLY A 85 -7.77 -26.12 6.46
C GLY A 85 -9.25 -26.18 6.08
N GLU A 86 -9.66 -27.25 5.38
CA GLU A 86 -11.05 -27.63 5.11
C GLU A 86 -11.85 -27.98 6.37
N GLY A 87 -13.17 -27.73 6.37
CA GLY A 87 -14.10 -28.32 7.34
C GLY A 87 -15.44 -27.59 7.48
N ALA A 88 -16.54 -28.32 7.31
CA ALA A 88 -17.90 -27.86 7.07
C ALA A 88 -18.78 -27.60 8.32
N GLY A 89 -19.94 -26.94 8.08
CA GLY A 89 -21.13 -26.87 8.95
C GLY A 89 -21.20 -25.59 9.80
N GLY A 90 -22.29 -24.83 9.92
CA GLY A 90 -23.68 -24.91 9.50
C GLY A 90 -24.49 -23.91 10.36
N LEU A 91 -25.48 -23.22 9.75
CA LEU A 91 -26.84 -22.82 10.23
C LEU A 91 -26.99 -22.42 11.73
N SER A 92 -27.69 -21.38 12.20
CA SER A 92 -28.65 -20.39 11.73
C SER A 92 -28.90 -19.42 12.90
N GLY A 93 -29.49 -18.26 12.66
CA GLY A 93 -29.91 -17.34 13.73
C GLY A 93 -30.23 -15.94 13.21
N ASP A 94 -31.35 -15.83 12.53
CA ASP A 94 -32.10 -14.64 12.16
C ASP A 94 -32.44 -13.73 13.35
N GLU A 95 -32.22 -12.41 13.22
CA GLU A 95 -33.24 -11.35 13.35
C GLU A 95 -32.57 -9.95 13.23
N GLU A 96 -33.37 -8.98 12.78
CA GLU A 96 -33.12 -7.54 12.67
C GLU A 96 -32.63 -7.00 11.31
N ALA A 97 -33.61 -6.80 10.43
CA ALA A 97 -33.46 -6.01 9.22
C ALA A 97 -34.03 -4.60 9.42
N ASN A 98 -33.18 -3.56 9.38
CA ASN A 98 -33.50 -2.42 8.51
C ASN A 98 -32.27 -1.59 8.10
N SER A 99 -32.20 -1.37 6.80
CA SER A 99 -31.63 -0.20 6.12
C SER A 99 -30.11 0.03 6.16
N ALA A 100 -29.44 -0.67 5.26
CA ALA A 100 -28.70 -0.03 4.16
C ALA A 100 -27.89 1.24 4.48
N LYS A 101 -26.68 1.05 4.99
CA LYS A 101 -25.48 1.57 4.34
C LYS A 101 -24.27 0.91 4.97
N LYS A 102 -23.74 -0.12 4.31
CA LYS A 102 -22.30 -0.40 4.43
C LYS A 102 -21.65 0.90 3.96
N PRO A 103 -20.95 1.68 4.79
CA PRO A 103 -20.15 2.74 4.24
C PRO A 103 -18.99 2.01 3.58
N ASN A 104 -19.21 1.64 2.32
CA ASN A 104 -18.15 1.42 1.35
C ASN A 104 -17.47 2.78 1.20
N VAL A 105 -16.74 3.20 2.24
CA VAL A 105 -15.71 4.21 2.13
C VAL A 105 -14.55 3.45 1.51
N LEU A 106 -14.72 3.12 0.23
CA LEU A 106 -13.62 3.22 -0.72
C LEU A 106 -13.08 4.62 -0.49
N ALA A 107 -12.08 4.67 0.39
CA ALA A 107 -11.23 5.79 0.67
C ALA A 107 -11.03 6.56 -0.65
N PRO A 108 -11.38 7.85 -0.73
CA PRO A 108 -11.25 8.64 -1.97
C PRO A 108 -9.78 8.76 -2.47
N TRP A 109 -8.85 8.15 -1.75
CA TRP A 109 -7.42 8.03 -2.00
C TRP A 109 -7.03 6.72 -2.72
N LEU A 110 -8.00 5.81 -2.99
CA LEU A 110 -7.89 4.85 -4.10
C LEU A 110 -8.00 5.54 -5.48
N GLY A 111 -7.93 6.88 -5.52
CA GLY A 111 -7.56 7.63 -6.71
C GLY A 111 -6.09 7.36 -7.05
N LEU A 112 -5.86 6.28 -7.80
CA LEU A 112 -4.74 6.07 -8.70
C LEU A 112 -4.04 7.41 -9.03
N ILE A 113 -2.80 7.61 -8.54
CA ILE A 113 -1.95 8.70 -9.03
C ILE A 113 -1.74 8.44 -10.53
N ARG A 114 -2.60 9.01 -11.36
CA ARG A 114 -2.57 8.86 -12.82
C ARG A 114 -1.42 9.72 -13.34
N PHE A 115 -0.29 9.09 -13.64
CA PHE A 115 0.79 9.74 -14.39
C PHE A 115 0.29 9.99 -15.82
N CYS A 116 0.01 11.25 -16.16
CA CYS A 116 -0.28 11.63 -17.55
C CYS A 116 0.99 11.46 -18.41
N PRO A 117 0.92 10.82 -19.58
CA PRO A 117 2.03 10.74 -20.52
C PRO A 117 2.18 12.07 -21.24
N LEU A 118 3.43 12.50 -21.42
CA LEU A 118 3.81 13.48 -22.43
C LEU A 118 4.66 12.73 -23.46
N LEU A 119 4.01 12.09 -24.42
CA LEU A 119 4.06 12.40 -25.85
C LEU A 119 3.07 11.52 -26.61
#